data_AF-A0A6J1PWV4-F1
#
_entry.id   AF-A0A6J1PWV4-F1
#
_cell.length_a   1.000
_cell.length_b   1.000
_cell.length_c   1.000
_cell.angle_alpha   90.00
_cell.angle_beta   90.00
_cell.angle_gamma   90.00
#
_symmetry.space_group_name_H-M   'P 1'
#
loop_
_entity.id
_entity.type
_entity.pdbx_description
1 polymer ?
#
loop_
_entity_poly.entity_id
_entity_poly.type
_entity_poly.pdbx_seq_one_letter_code
_entity_poly.pdbx_strand_id
1 'polypeptide(L)'
;MDSGEYIRICHVNCQSLFAHLDEFRAHFVDSEYHIICMSETWLKPSIPNRMVFLQGYNVFRRDRMGKTGGGVAFYLRGNAHARILRQSEENYCRKPEYLMAENSMDGNSKILLAVVYWPPHCGYIEEFFNDFSELSALYRHTVVFGDFNADLNTRTFDAEQIRLLVDAMRFHLVPYGPTHHTLTYGQQEACYLSAHDLVDITYKVKVERFQRRHITARDFRSFYPETFWNELAEYDWSSVFTAEDIDSKVSILNDYLLECFDKHAPLRNVYPRHLPAPWLTNDIKNKIKKRNIARRKWKRCRNDTNYDNYKHLRNQVQSLVRKAKCNYYQDAFQDLREPNIIWNRLKHLGLIKNKSSEMKLLFSTEELVDFFTYGTAGTNRDAQNTTAFYLGEETYDDSKFYLAYPILWKSAIIQPLPKVKSPSQLKDYRPISILCTVSKALEHIVAEQIKAYLDDHDLLDPHQAAYRKDHSTQTALIRILDDVKQAADARKVTIAIFFDFSKAFDNVNHYLLIEKLRNLGFSCSALRWMCSYLYDRSKVLRYCKYNFYADDLCIYLHTELKYLAEAVQKVNQDISNIVAWATENRLSLNPSKTTAMIMGTVRYLNGLPLDDLPHSSLWTTP
;
A
#
# COMPACT_ATOMS: atom_id res chain seq x y z
N MET A 1 13.61 41.60 -37.56
CA MET A 1 13.77 41.63 -36.09
C MET A 1 14.01 40.20 -35.64
N ASP A 2 15.12 39.99 -34.95
CA ASP A 2 15.81 38.71 -34.79
C ASP A 2 15.05 37.77 -33.83
N SER A 3 14.13 36.95 -34.35
CA SER A 3 13.26 36.04 -33.57
C SER A 3 13.98 34.77 -33.12
N GLY A 4 15.11 34.92 -32.44
CA GLY A 4 15.77 33.81 -31.76
C GLY A 4 15.04 33.51 -30.46
N GLU A 5 14.34 32.38 -30.39
CA GLU A 5 13.77 31.88 -29.13
C GLU A 5 14.92 31.53 -28.14
N TYR A 6 14.61 31.51 -26.85
CA TYR A 6 15.59 31.30 -25.79
C TYR A 6 15.21 30.09 -24.93
N ILE A 7 16.19 29.24 -24.61
CA ILE A 7 16.04 28.17 -23.62
C ILE A 7 16.35 28.69 -22.23
N ARG A 8 15.43 28.47 -21.29
CA ARG A 8 15.61 28.78 -19.86
C ARG A 8 16.00 27.52 -19.10
N ILE A 9 17.14 27.54 -18.43
CA ILE A 9 17.67 26.42 -17.65
C ILE A 9 17.95 26.93 -16.24
N CYS A 10 17.57 26.18 -15.21
CA CYS A 10 17.92 26.50 -13.83
C CYS A 10 18.58 25.34 -13.11
N HIS A 11 19.27 25.62 -12.01
CA HIS A 11 19.81 24.66 -11.08
C HIS A 11 19.42 24.99 -9.64
N VAL A 12 19.20 23.96 -8.83
CA VAL A 12 19.00 24.08 -7.39
C VAL A 12 19.63 22.90 -6.65
N ASN A 13 20.40 23.19 -5.60
CA ASN A 13 20.80 22.18 -4.62
C ASN A 13 19.62 21.89 -3.68
N CYS A 14 19.15 20.64 -3.66
CA CYS A 14 17.89 20.27 -3.01
C CYS A 14 18.02 19.86 -1.55
N GLN A 15 19.19 19.39 -1.13
CA GLN A 15 19.41 18.81 0.20
C GLN A 15 18.28 17.83 0.63
N SER A 16 17.81 16.99 -0.30
CA SER A 16 16.60 16.13 -0.28
C SER A 16 15.40 16.67 -1.06
N LEU A 17 15.26 16.19 -2.31
CA LEU A 17 14.05 16.45 -3.09
C LEU A 17 12.79 15.88 -2.44
N PHE A 18 12.87 14.65 -1.92
CA PHE A 18 11.67 13.96 -1.41
C PHE A 18 11.07 14.66 -0.19
N ALA A 19 11.90 15.27 0.67
CA ALA A 19 11.45 16.03 1.83
C ALA A 19 10.72 17.33 1.46
N HIS A 20 10.97 17.86 0.26
CA HIS A 20 10.49 19.17 -0.21
C HIS A 20 9.65 19.04 -1.50
N LEU A 21 9.13 17.85 -1.78
CA LEU A 21 8.53 17.53 -3.07
C LEU A 21 7.24 18.31 -3.35
N ASP A 22 6.41 18.54 -2.34
CA ASP A 22 5.16 19.28 -2.49
C ASP A 22 5.44 20.75 -2.80
N GLU A 23 6.40 21.36 -2.10
CA GLU A 23 6.85 22.72 -2.39
C GLU A 23 7.57 22.85 -3.73
N PHE A 24 8.41 21.87 -4.08
CA PHE A 24 9.06 21.78 -5.39
C PHE A 24 8.03 21.80 -6.52
N ARG A 25 7.01 20.94 -6.43
CA ARG A 25 5.92 20.88 -7.41
C ARG A 25 5.17 22.20 -7.49
N ALA A 26 4.83 22.79 -6.34
CA ALA A 26 4.11 24.06 -6.31
C ALA A 26 4.91 25.21 -6.95
N HIS A 27 6.24 25.20 -6.85
CA HIS A 27 7.09 26.23 -7.45
C HIS A 27 7.28 26.03 -8.97
N PHE A 28 7.58 24.82 -9.41
CA PHE A 28 7.98 24.57 -10.80
C PHE A 28 6.84 24.27 -11.77
N VAL A 29 5.61 24.01 -11.29
CA VAL A 29 4.46 23.66 -12.16
C VAL A 29 4.12 24.76 -13.17
N ASP A 30 4.23 26.03 -12.78
CA ASP A 30 3.97 27.20 -13.63
C ASP A 30 5.26 27.83 -14.17
N SER A 31 6.40 27.16 -13.99
CA SER A 31 7.68 27.71 -14.42
C SER A 31 7.86 27.71 -15.94
N GLU A 32 8.59 28.70 -16.44
CA GLU A 32 8.97 28.81 -17.85
C GLU A 32 10.29 28.10 -18.16
N TYR A 33 10.84 27.37 -17.18
CA TYR A 33 12.05 26.59 -17.40
C TYR A 33 11.79 25.47 -18.40
N HIS A 34 12.78 25.19 -19.22
CA HIS A 34 12.77 24.08 -20.15
C HIS A 34 13.52 22.88 -19.55
N ILE A 35 14.56 23.18 -18.77
CA ILE A 35 15.39 22.22 -18.07
C ILE A 35 15.55 22.70 -16.61
N ILE A 36 15.28 21.82 -15.65
CA ILE A 36 15.47 22.06 -14.22
C ILE A 36 16.51 21.07 -13.70
N CYS A 37 17.73 21.53 -13.49
CA CYS A 37 18.86 20.77 -12.97
C CYS A 37 18.87 20.75 -11.44
N MET A 38 19.33 19.65 -10.85
CA MET A 38 19.28 19.44 -9.42
C MET A 38 20.51 18.67 -8.94
N SER A 39 21.14 19.16 -7.87
CA SER A 39 22.13 18.43 -7.08
C SER A 39 21.57 18.09 -5.70
N GLU A 40 22.19 17.12 -5.03
CA GLU A 40 21.75 16.64 -3.71
C GLU A 40 20.27 16.23 -3.67
N THR A 41 19.85 15.47 -4.69
CA THR A 41 18.47 14.98 -4.77
C THR A 41 18.13 14.03 -3.62
N TRP A 42 19.14 13.30 -3.13
CA TRP A 42 19.08 12.26 -2.09
C TRP A 42 18.07 11.15 -2.41
N LEU A 43 17.71 11.03 -3.69
CA LEU A 43 16.87 9.96 -4.18
C LEU A 43 17.64 8.64 -4.18
N LYS A 44 16.89 7.54 -4.14
CA LYS A 44 17.40 6.18 -4.20
C LYS A 44 16.70 5.42 -5.34
N PRO A 45 17.35 4.41 -5.94
CA PRO A 45 16.75 3.62 -7.03
C PRO A 45 15.39 3.01 -6.66
N SER A 46 15.22 2.68 -5.37
CA SER A 46 13.97 2.15 -4.80
C SER A 46 12.79 3.14 -4.79
N ILE A 47 13.01 4.43 -5.02
CA ILE A 47 11.96 5.44 -5.19
C ILE A 47 11.67 5.51 -6.69
N PRO A 48 10.49 5.09 -7.19
CA PRO A 48 10.19 5.12 -8.63
C PRO A 48 9.95 6.55 -9.14
N ASN A 49 10.25 6.80 -10.42
CA ASN A 49 10.10 8.13 -11.06
C ASN A 49 8.70 8.75 -10.88
N ARG A 50 7.64 7.91 -10.85
CA ARG A 50 6.26 8.37 -10.60
C ARG A 50 6.09 9.12 -9.26
N MET A 51 6.88 8.77 -8.24
CA MET A 51 6.78 9.41 -6.94
C MET A 51 7.32 10.83 -6.96
N VAL A 52 8.32 11.10 -7.79
CA VAL A 52 8.91 12.43 -7.98
C VAL A 52 8.38 13.14 -9.22
N PHE A 53 7.29 12.66 -9.81
CA PHE A 53 6.70 13.23 -11.02
C PHE A 53 6.43 14.73 -10.92
N LEU A 54 6.76 15.48 -11.96
CA LEU A 54 6.44 16.89 -12.16
C LEU A 54 5.63 17.02 -13.47
N GLN A 55 4.46 17.64 -13.38
CA GLN A 55 3.55 17.75 -14.52
C GLN A 55 4.19 18.52 -15.68
N GLY A 56 4.17 17.91 -16.87
CA GLY A 56 4.76 18.50 -18.08
C GLY A 56 6.27 18.30 -18.23
N TYR A 57 6.91 17.50 -17.35
CA TYR A 57 8.33 17.20 -17.41
C TYR A 57 8.63 15.69 -17.33
N ASN A 58 9.68 15.28 -18.02
CA ASN A 58 10.32 13.98 -17.93
C ASN A 58 11.54 14.09 -17.00
N VAL A 59 11.69 13.14 -16.07
CA VAL A 59 12.79 13.14 -15.09
C VAL A 59 13.91 12.20 -15.50
N PHE A 60 15.14 12.70 -15.44
CA PHE A 60 16.38 11.96 -15.65
C PHE A 60 17.25 12.12 -14.41
N ARG A 61 17.79 11.03 -13.86
CA ARG A 61 18.48 11.09 -12.57
C ARG A 61 19.58 10.05 -12.42
N ARG A 62 20.55 10.37 -11.59
CA ARG A 62 21.59 9.48 -11.09
C ARG A 62 21.56 9.48 -9.56
N ASP A 63 21.11 8.36 -9.01
CA ASP A 63 20.91 8.18 -7.57
C ASP A 63 22.17 7.58 -6.92
N ARG A 64 22.66 8.17 -5.83
CA ARG A 64 23.82 7.66 -5.09
C ARG A 64 23.44 6.46 -4.22
N MET A 65 24.26 5.41 -4.23
CA MET A 65 24.19 4.22 -3.37
C MET A 65 25.35 4.20 -2.35
N GLY A 66 25.21 3.46 -1.24
CA GLY A 66 26.28 3.28 -0.24
C GLY A 66 26.49 4.40 0.79
N LYS A 67 25.94 5.61 0.58
CA LYS A 67 25.97 6.71 1.57
C LYS A 67 24.66 7.52 1.56
N THR A 68 24.35 8.19 2.67
CA THR A 68 23.29 9.20 2.73
C THR A 68 23.76 10.51 2.06
N GLY A 69 22.82 11.25 1.46
CA GLY A 69 23.11 12.49 0.74
C GLY A 69 23.66 12.31 -0.67
N GLY A 70 23.64 13.36 -1.50
CA GLY A 70 24.13 13.37 -2.89
C GLY A 70 23.13 12.91 -3.96
N GLY A 71 23.64 12.64 -5.16
CA GLY A 71 22.84 12.33 -6.35
C GLY A 71 22.45 13.58 -7.15
N VAL A 72 22.24 13.39 -8.46
CA VAL A 72 21.92 14.47 -9.42
C VAL A 72 20.70 14.11 -10.24
N ALA A 73 19.96 15.11 -10.71
CA ALA A 73 18.85 14.92 -11.64
C ALA A 73 18.64 16.14 -12.52
N PHE A 74 17.94 15.96 -13.63
CA PHE A 74 17.28 17.06 -14.32
C PHE A 74 15.87 16.68 -14.77
N TYR A 75 14.99 17.67 -14.78
CA TYR A 75 13.68 17.58 -15.42
C TYR A 75 13.73 18.27 -16.76
N LEU A 76 13.28 17.59 -17.81
CA LEU A 76 13.19 18.10 -19.17
C LEU A 76 11.71 18.25 -19.55
N ARG A 77 11.32 19.40 -20.09
CA ARG A 77 9.94 19.66 -20.47
C ARG A 77 9.49 18.71 -21.60
N GLY A 78 8.28 18.16 -21.50
CA GLY A 78 7.84 16.93 -22.19
C GLY A 78 7.84 16.91 -23.71
N ASN A 79 8.05 18.04 -24.40
CA ASN A 79 8.18 18.09 -25.86
C ASN A 79 9.64 17.86 -26.31
N ALA A 80 10.59 17.86 -25.38
CA ALA A 80 12.00 17.71 -25.67
C ALA A 80 12.49 16.30 -25.38
N HIS A 81 13.47 15.85 -26.16
CA HIS A 81 14.07 14.53 -26.01
C HIS A 81 15.46 14.64 -25.40
N ALA A 82 15.75 13.79 -24.41
CA ALA A 82 17.07 13.67 -23.81
C ALA A 82 17.62 12.26 -23.99
N ARG A 83 18.89 12.17 -24.40
CA ARG A 83 19.65 10.93 -24.46
C ARG A 83 20.83 11.03 -23.49
N ILE A 84 20.86 10.16 -22.49
CA ILE A 84 21.99 10.07 -21.56
C ILE A 84 23.21 9.52 -22.32
N LEU A 85 24.33 10.24 -22.26
CA LEU A 85 25.58 9.90 -22.95
C LEU A 85 26.60 9.26 -22.00
N ARG A 86 26.75 9.85 -20.80
CA ARG A 86 27.67 9.43 -19.74
C ARG A 86 27.04 9.71 -18.37
N GLN A 87 27.39 8.92 -17.38
CA GLN A 87 26.93 9.07 -16.00
C GLN A 87 27.97 8.47 -15.04
N SER A 88 28.10 9.05 -13.85
CA SER A 88 29.01 8.56 -12.81
C SER A 88 28.60 7.18 -12.29
N GLU A 89 29.45 6.50 -11.50
CA GLU A 89 29.07 5.25 -10.81
C GLU A 89 27.88 5.43 -9.85
N GLU A 90 27.12 4.36 -9.58
CA GLU A 90 26.01 4.39 -8.60
C GLU A 90 26.52 4.36 -7.17
N ASN A 91 27.50 3.50 -6.89
CA ASN A 91 28.04 3.34 -5.55
C ASN A 91 28.94 4.50 -5.19
N TYR A 92 28.79 5.03 -3.98
CA TYR A 92 29.65 6.10 -3.50
C TYR A 92 31.11 5.65 -3.45
N CYS A 93 31.94 6.24 -4.30
CA CYS A 93 33.36 5.91 -4.44
C CYS A 93 34.30 7.11 -4.22
N ARG A 94 33.84 8.15 -3.49
CA ARG A 94 34.58 9.42 -3.32
C ARG A 94 34.96 10.07 -4.66
N LYS A 95 34.03 10.02 -5.61
CA LYS A 95 34.09 10.70 -6.90
C LYS A 95 32.83 11.58 -7.08
N PRO A 96 32.87 12.59 -7.97
CA PRO A 96 31.69 13.39 -8.31
C PRO A 96 30.55 12.53 -8.84
N GLU A 97 29.33 12.91 -8.50
CA GLU A 97 28.15 12.39 -9.18
C GLU A 97 27.80 13.29 -10.36
N TYR A 98 27.61 12.71 -11.54
CA TYR A 98 27.24 13.48 -12.71
C TYR A 98 26.32 12.72 -13.66
N LEU A 99 25.56 13.50 -14.43
CA LEU A 99 24.71 13.02 -15.51
C LEU A 99 24.92 13.93 -16.71
N MET A 100 25.38 13.36 -17.83
CA MET A 100 25.60 14.06 -19.10
C MET A 100 24.58 13.59 -20.13
N ALA A 101 23.86 14.54 -20.71
CA ALA A 101 22.79 14.24 -21.66
C ALA A 101 22.84 15.17 -22.87
N GLU A 102 22.63 14.57 -24.05
CA GLU A 102 22.25 15.30 -25.26
C GLU A 102 20.76 15.65 -25.14
N ASN A 103 20.46 16.95 -25.13
CA ASN A 103 19.10 17.45 -25.14
C ASN A 103 18.80 18.01 -26.53
N SER A 104 17.85 17.40 -27.23
CA SER A 104 17.32 17.86 -28.49
C SER A 104 15.97 18.54 -28.26
N MET A 105 15.96 19.84 -28.48
CA MET A 105 14.76 20.64 -28.65
C MET A 105 14.48 20.66 -30.16
N ASP A 106 13.30 20.24 -30.61
CA ASP A 106 13.03 19.99 -32.04
C ASP A 106 13.52 21.14 -32.96
N GLY A 107 14.41 20.79 -33.90
CA GLY A 107 15.05 21.73 -34.84
C GLY A 107 16.58 21.84 -34.72
N ASN A 108 17.31 20.82 -35.19
CA ASN A 108 18.76 20.76 -35.46
C ASN A 108 19.78 21.19 -34.38
N SER A 109 19.37 21.81 -33.27
CA SER A 109 20.27 22.34 -32.25
C SER A 109 20.31 21.38 -31.05
N LYS A 110 21.46 20.72 -30.90
CA LYS A 110 21.71 19.78 -29.79
C LYS A 110 22.52 20.49 -28.70
N ILE A 111 22.05 20.39 -27.46
CA ILE A 111 22.74 20.95 -26.29
C ILE A 111 23.29 19.80 -25.45
N LEU A 112 24.59 19.80 -25.19
CA LEU A 112 25.21 18.96 -24.18
C LEU A 112 24.97 19.57 -22.80
N LEU A 113 24.18 18.90 -21.97
CA LEU A 113 23.95 19.28 -20.57
C LEU A 113 24.71 18.34 -19.66
N ALA A 114 25.51 18.88 -18.73
CA ALA A 114 26.04 18.14 -17.61
C ALA A 114 25.48 18.68 -16.29
N VAL A 115 24.92 17.80 -15.46
CA VAL A 115 24.54 18.10 -14.08
C VAL A 115 25.50 17.40 -13.15
N VAL A 116 26.17 18.15 -12.28
CA VAL A 116 27.27 17.66 -11.43
C VAL A 116 27.01 17.97 -9.95
N TYR A 117 27.35 17.03 -9.10
CA TYR A 117 27.50 17.25 -7.67
C TYR A 117 28.87 16.75 -7.26
N TRP A 118 29.74 17.66 -6.84
CA TRP A 118 31.07 17.33 -6.35
C TRP A 118 31.07 17.46 -4.82
N PRO A 119 31.13 16.35 -4.08
CA PRO A 119 31.06 16.41 -2.62
C PRO A 119 32.29 17.12 -2.02
N PRO A 120 32.16 17.78 -0.86
CA PRO A 120 33.31 18.38 -0.20
C PRO A 120 34.37 17.31 0.13
N HIS A 121 35.65 17.67 -0.06
CA HIS A 121 36.82 16.80 0.19
C HIS A 121 36.88 15.55 -0.72
N CYS A 122 36.26 15.61 -1.90
CA CYS A 122 36.26 14.56 -2.90
C CYS A 122 37.41 14.81 -3.91
N GLY A 123 38.65 14.42 -3.62
CA GLY A 123 39.81 14.88 -4.39
C GLY A 123 39.91 14.50 -5.89
N TYR A 124 39.02 13.66 -6.43
CA TYR A 124 39.14 13.13 -7.80
C TYR A 124 38.02 13.59 -8.73
N ILE A 125 38.23 14.67 -9.50
CA ILE A 125 37.27 15.20 -10.50
C ILE A 125 37.67 14.90 -11.96
N GLU A 126 38.89 14.39 -12.19
CA GLU A 126 39.46 14.18 -13.53
C GLU A 126 38.60 13.31 -14.44
N GLU A 127 37.95 12.27 -13.91
CA GLU A 127 37.06 11.41 -14.69
C GLU A 127 35.91 12.19 -15.33
N PHE A 128 35.29 13.09 -14.55
CA PHE A 128 34.27 14.00 -15.08
C PHE A 128 34.86 14.93 -16.14
N PHE A 129 36.06 15.48 -15.92
CA PHE A 129 36.71 16.36 -16.89
C PHE A 129 37.04 15.66 -18.21
N ASN A 130 37.56 14.43 -18.15
CA ASN A 130 37.89 13.64 -19.33
C ASN A 130 36.64 13.29 -20.13
N ASP A 131 35.61 12.73 -19.47
CA ASP A 131 34.32 12.40 -20.10
C ASP A 131 33.68 13.64 -20.73
N PHE A 132 33.72 14.75 -20.01
CA PHE A 132 33.09 15.98 -20.47
C PHE A 132 33.85 16.60 -21.63
N SER A 133 35.18 16.63 -21.58
CA SER A 133 36.02 17.20 -22.64
C SER A 133 35.84 16.42 -23.95
N GLU A 134 35.83 15.09 -23.88
CA GLU A 134 35.56 14.22 -25.04
C GLU A 134 34.21 14.54 -25.69
N LEU A 135 33.15 14.61 -24.90
CA LEU A 135 31.81 14.88 -25.41
C LEU A 135 31.67 16.31 -25.94
N SER A 136 32.19 17.29 -25.21
CA SER A 136 32.02 18.71 -25.54
C SER A 136 32.58 19.07 -26.93
N ALA A 137 33.60 18.37 -27.41
CA ALA A 137 34.16 18.53 -28.76
C ALA A 137 33.14 18.21 -29.87
N LEU A 138 32.11 17.41 -29.57
CA LEU A 138 31.06 17.00 -30.51
C LEU A 138 29.87 17.96 -30.53
N TYR A 139 29.80 18.92 -29.60
CA TYR A 139 28.64 19.79 -29.41
C TYR A 139 29.02 21.27 -29.51
N ARG A 140 28.28 21.99 -30.35
CA ARG A 140 28.40 23.45 -30.45
C ARG A 140 27.89 24.17 -29.19
N HIS A 141 26.89 23.60 -28.53
CA HIS A 141 26.22 24.18 -27.37
C HIS A 141 26.39 23.27 -26.18
N THR A 142 27.05 23.78 -25.14
CA THR A 142 27.44 23.01 -23.98
C THR A 142 27.17 23.80 -22.71
N VAL A 143 26.52 23.19 -21.73
CA VAL A 143 26.09 23.82 -20.48
C VAL A 143 26.39 22.88 -19.31
N VAL A 144 27.03 23.41 -18.27
CA VAL A 144 27.31 22.68 -17.02
C VAL A 144 26.60 23.37 -15.87
N PHE A 145 25.82 22.61 -15.13
CA PHE A 145 25.18 23.03 -13.89
C PHE A 145 25.58 22.10 -12.77
N GLY A 146 25.71 22.63 -11.55
CA GLY A 146 26.06 21.77 -10.44
C GLY A 146 26.42 22.51 -9.18
N ASP A 147 26.60 21.73 -8.12
CA ASP A 147 27.24 22.22 -6.92
C ASP A 147 28.60 21.54 -6.79
N PHE A 148 29.65 22.35 -6.95
CA PHE A 148 31.02 21.89 -6.96
C PHE A 148 31.67 21.92 -5.56
N ASN A 149 31.03 22.50 -4.54
CA ASN A 149 31.61 22.67 -3.19
C ASN A 149 33.05 23.24 -3.18
N ALA A 150 33.42 24.03 -4.18
CA ALA A 150 34.73 24.64 -4.31
C ALA A 150 34.62 26.17 -4.16
N ASP A 151 35.29 26.72 -3.15
CA ASP A 151 35.33 28.17 -2.95
C ASP A 151 36.34 28.81 -3.92
N LEU A 152 35.84 29.32 -5.04
CA LEU A 152 36.62 30.03 -6.07
C LEU A 152 37.20 31.37 -5.61
N ASN A 153 36.99 31.80 -4.36
CA ASN A 153 37.73 32.93 -3.79
C ASN A 153 39.02 32.48 -3.08
N THR A 154 39.21 31.17 -2.92
CA THR A 154 40.39 30.57 -2.26
C THR A 154 41.30 29.88 -3.26
N ARG A 155 42.55 29.62 -2.87
CA ARG A 155 43.53 28.86 -3.67
C ARG A 155 43.68 27.42 -3.16
N THR A 156 42.55 26.78 -2.89
CA THR A 156 42.53 25.35 -2.53
C THR A 156 42.76 24.50 -3.78
N PHE A 157 43.23 23.27 -3.59
CA PHE A 157 43.37 22.29 -4.68
C PHE A 157 42.07 22.18 -5.49
N ASP A 158 40.93 22.10 -4.79
CA ASP A 158 39.63 21.96 -5.42
C ASP A 158 39.25 23.17 -6.30
N ALA A 159 39.53 24.39 -5.82
CA ALA A 159 39.29 25.61 -6.57
C ALA A 159 40.17 25.71 -7.82
N GLU A 160 41.46 25.32 -7.72
CA GLU A 160 42.37 25.31 -8.88
C GLU A 160 41.93 24.30 -9.94
N GLN A 161 41.43 23.12 -9.56
CA GLN A 161 40.89 22.15 -10.53
C GLN A 161 39.72 22.73 -11.33
N ILE A 162 38.82 23.47 -10.68
CA ILE A 162 37.69 24.12 -11.37
C ILE A 162 38.18 25.28 -12.26
N ARG A 163 39.16 26.08 -11.82
CA ARG A 163 39.75 27.14 -12.66
C ARG A 163 40.40 26.56 -13.91
N LEU A 164 41.17 25.47 -13.77
CA LEU A 164 41.78 24.76 -14.89
C LEU A 164 40.74 24.28 -15.89
N LEU A 165 39.62 23.71 -15.45
CA LEU A 165 38.52 23.33 -16.33
C LEU A 165 37.94 24.56 -17.05
N VAL A 166 37.64 25.62 -16.30
CA VAL A 166 37.05 26.84 -16.85
C VAL A 166 37.95 27.44 -17.93
N ASP A 167 39.26 27.51 -17.68
CA ASP A 167 40.24 28.05 -18.61
C ASP A 167 40.44 27.14 -19.83
N ALA A 168 40.56 25.83 -19.62
CA ALA A 168 40.74 24.85 -20.70
C ALA A 168 39.53 24.80 -21.64
N MET A 169 38.32 24.84 -21.08
CA MET A 169 37.06 24.76 -21.82
C MET A 169 36.54 26.12 -22.28
N ARG A 170 37.22 27.22 -21.91
CA ARG A 170 36.77 28.61 -22.10
C ARG A 170 35.34 28.85 -21.62
N PHE A 171 35.01 28.30 -20.46
CA PHE A 171 33.70 28.51 -19.87
C PHE A 171 33.53 29.94 -19.37
N HIS A 172 32.34 30.47 -19.60
CA HIS A 172 31.92 31.70 -18.96
C HIS A 172 31.34 31.39 -17.59
N LEU A 173 32.13 31.65 -16.53
CA LEU A 173 31.61 31.63 -15.17
C LEU A 173 30.57 32.73 -15.02
N VAL A 174 29.39 32.40 -14.49
CA VAL A 174 28.31 33.36 -14.22
C VAL A 174 28.79 34.35 -13.14
N PRO A 175 29.04 35.63 -13.48
CA PRO A 175 29.58 36.60 -12.53
C PRO A 175 28.46 37.24 -11.70
N TYR A 176 28.70 37.44 -10.41
CA TYR A 176 27.75 38.14 -9.53
C TYR A 176 28.05 39.66 -9.55
N GLY A 177 27.63 40.38 -10.60
CA GLY A 177 27.77 41.85 -10.81
C GLY A 177 27.52 42.30 -12.28
N PRO A 178 27.21 43.59 -12.59
CA PRO A 178 26.30 43.98 -13.68
C PRO A 178 26.81 43.80 -15.13
N THR A 179 26.09 42.92 -15.84
CA THR A 179 25.57 42.92 -17.23
C THR A 179 26.34 43.53 -18.40
N HIS A 180 26.53 42.68 -19.43
CA HIS A 180 26.43 42.87 -20.91
C HIS A 180 27.45 41.91 -21.59
N HIS A 181 27.19 41.04 -22.58
CA HIS A 181 26.14 40.81 -23.60
C HIS A 181 25.88 39.27 -23.76
N THR A 182 24.87 38.90 -24.59
CA THR A 182 24.46 37.54 -25.06
C THR A 182 23.85 36.52 -24.09
N LEU A 183 24.15 36.53 -22.79
CA LEU A 183 23.56 35.62 -21.78
C LEU A 183 22.84 36.41 -20.67
N THR A 184 21.62 35.99 -20.31
CA THR A 184 20.91 36.56 -19.15
C THR A 184 20.94 35.55 -18.01
N TYR A 185 21.41 35.94 -16.84
CA TYR A 185 21.55 35.09 -15.66
C TYR A 185 20.75 35.66 -14.48
N GLY A 186 20.22 34.79 -13.64
CA GLY A 186 19.43 35.13 -12.46
C GLY A 186 19.81 34.27 -11.25
N GLN A 187 19.62 34.85 -10.07
CA GLN A 187 19.74 34.17 -8.78
C GLN A 187 18.48 34.48 -7.98
N GLN A 188 17.74 33.45 -7.58
CA GLN A 188 16.46 33.57 -6.89
C GLN A 188 16.46 32.73 -5.62
N GLU A 189 15.94 33.24 -4.51
CA GLU A 189 15.88 32.47 -3.27
C GLU A 189 14.97 31.22 -3.43
N ALA A 190 15.54 30.02 -3.33
CA ALA A 190 14.79 28.75 -3.31
C ALA A 190 14.36 28.37 -1.88
N CYS A 191 13.77 29.32 -1.15
CA CYS A 191 13.53 29.25 0.30
C CYS A 191 12.67 28.07 0.81
N TYR A 192 12.04 27.34 -0.11
CA TYR A 192 11.20 26.18 0.14
C TYR A 192 11.94 24.84 -0.02
N LEU A 193 13.09 24.82 -0.70
CA LEU A 193 13.83 23.60 -1.04
C LEU A 193 15.08 23.44 -0.16
N SER A 194 15.94 24.46 -0.10
CA SER A 194 17.16 24.39 0.71
C SER A 194 17.63 25.79 1.17
N ALA A 195 18.81 25.86 1.78
CA ALA A 195 19.47 27.12 2.08
C ALA A 195 20.18 27.76 0.87
N HIS A 196 20.26 27.05 -0.26
CA HIS A 196 20.89 27.50 -1.49
C HIS A 196 19.90 28.26 -2.38
N ASP A 197 20.42 29.16 -3.20
CA ASP A 197 19.64 29.87 -4.19
C ASP A 197 19.48 29.03 -5.46
N LEU A 198 18.40 29.31 -6.18
CA LEU A 198 18.18 28.85 -7.54
C LEU A 198 18.99 29.73 -8.48
N VAL A 199 19.83 29.12 -9.31
CA VAL A 199 20.61 29.81 -10.33
C VAL A 199 19.98 29.51 -11.68
N ASP A 200 19.68 30.54 -12.47
CA ASP A 200 19.11 30.36 -13.81
C ASP A 200 19.87 31.09 -14.92
N ILE A 201 19.83 30.51 -16.11
CA ILE A 201 20.35 31.10 -17.34
C ILE A 201 19.28 31.08 -18.42
N THR A 202 19.31 32.10 -19.26
CA THR A 202 18.57 32.16 -20.52
C THR A 202 19.58 32.13 -21.67
N TYR A 203 19.55 31.05 -22.45
CA TYR A 203 20.52 30.72 -23.49
C TYR A 203 19.85 30.80 -24.87
N LYS A 204 20.44 31.50 -25.84
CA LYS A 204 19.81 31.78 -27.15
C LYS A 204 19.90 30.54 -28.07
N VAL A 205 18.84 29.73 -28.11
CA VAL A 205 18.67 28.55 -28.99
C VAL A 205 17.20 28.47 -29.40
N LYS A 206 16.92 28.21 -30.69
CA LYS A 206 15.56 28.12 -31.23
C LYS A 206 14.80 26.95 -30.58
N VAL A 207 13.62 27.20 -30.00
CA VAL A 207 12.81 26.18 -29.30
C VAL A 207 11.32 26.46 -29.53
N GLU A 208 10.59 25.51 -30.12
CA GLU A 208 9.15 25.63 -30.31
C GLU A 208 8.37 25.83 -29.00
N ARG A 209 7.32 26.67 -29.06
CA ARG A 209 6.53 27.07 -27.90
C ARG A 209 5.66 25.92 -27.38
N PHE A 210 5.84 25.56 -26.10
CA PHE A 210 5.00 24.57 -25.42
C PHE A 210 3.52 24.99 -25.35
N GLN A 211 2.63 24.14 -25.85
CA GLN A 211 1.18 24.30 -25.68
C GLN A 211 0.69 23.58 -24.41
N ARG A 212 0.08 24.32 -23.48
CA ARG A 212 -0.45 23.78 -22.22
C ARG A 212 -1.63 22.83 -22.50
N ARG A 213 -1.62 21.64 -21.88
CA ARG A 213 -2.82 20.78 -21.82
C ARG A 213 -3.92 21.50 -21.05
N HIS A 214 -5.05 21.73 -21.72
CA HIS A 214 -6.29 22.24 -21.13
C HIS A 214 -7.30 21.08 -21.06
N ILE A 215 -8.21 21.15 -20.10
CA ILE A 215 -9.43 20.34 -20.09
C ILE A 215 -10.60 21.29 -20.29
N THR A 216 -11.61 20.87 -21.05
CA THR A 216 -12.85 21.62 -21.19
C THR A 216 -13.77 21.24 -20.03
N ALA A 217 -14.23 22.21 -19.26
CA ALA A 217 -15.21 22.00 -18.20
C ALA A 217 -16.26 23.13 -18.23
N ARG A 218 -17.51 22.81 -17.85
CA ARG A 218 -18.60 23.80 -17.81
C ARG A 218 -18.40 24.81 -16.69
N ASP A 219 -18.62 26.09 -16.99
CA ASP A 219 -18.47 27.18 -16.02
C ASP A 219 -19.80 27.49 -15.33
N PHE A 220 -19.93 27.01 -14.09
CA PHE A 220 -21.13 27.21 -13.27
C PHE A 220 -21.12 28.50 -12.45
N ARG A 221 -20.11 29.38 -12.58
CA ARG A 221 -20.01 30.60 -11.76
C ARG A 221 -21.17 31.58 -11.94
N SER A 222 -21.82 31.54 -13.10
CA SER A 222 -22.99 32.36 -13.43
C SER A 222 -24.23 31.51 -13.71
N PHE A 223 -24.25 30.26 -13.23
CA PHE A 223 -25.39 29.35 -13.41
C PHE A 223 -26.50 29.68 -12.40
N TYR A 224 -27.66 30.08 -12.89
CA TYR A 224 -28.85 30.32 -12.07
C TYR A 224 -29.83 29.16 -12.26
N PRO A 225 -30.06 28.32 -11.23
CA PRO A 225 -30.89 27.12 -11.39
C PRO A 225 -32.32 27.44 -11.85
N GLU A 226 -32.93 28.51 -11.36
CA GLU A 226 -34.33 28.84 -11.70
C GLU A 226 -34.54 29.16 -13.18
N THR A 227 -33.62 29.90 -13.80
CA THR A 227 -33.72 30.20 -15.25
C THR A 227 -33.47 28.95 -16.10
N PHE A 228 -32.62 28.04 -15.63
CA PHE A 228 -32.38 26.76 -16.28
C PHE A 228 -33.60 25.83 -16.21
N TRP A 229 -34.24 25.74 -15.03
CA TRP A 229 -35.44 24.92 -14.86
C TRP A 229 -36.65 25.46 -15.63
N ASN A 230 -36.82 26.79 -15.68
CA ASN A 230 -37.91 27.40 -16.45
C ASN A 230 -37.76 27.11 -17.95
N GLU A 231 -36.55 27.18 -18.50
CA GLU A 231 -36.30 26.87 -19.92
C GLU A 231 -36.55 25.38 -20.23
N LEU A 232 -36.19 24.47 -19.33
CA LEU A 232 -36.53 23.05 -19.49
C LEU A 232 -38.04 22.76 -19.38
N ALA A 233 -38.77 23.55 -18.58
CA ALA A 233 -40.21 23.39 -18.41
C ALA A 233 -41.02 23.93 -19.60
N GLU A 234 -40.49 24.93 -20.31
CA GLU A 234 -41.10 25.52 -21.51
C GLU A 234 -40.90 24.69 -22.77
N TYR A 235 -39.99 23.71 -22.76
CA TYR A 235 -39.70 22.87 -23.91
C TYR A 235 -40.81 21.85 -24.19
N ASP A 236 -41.15 21.69 -25.47
CA ASP A 236 -42.10 20.67 -25.90
C ASP A 236 -41.44 19.29 -25.99
N TRP A 237 -41.66 18.51 -24.94
CA TRP A 237 -41.17 17.13 -24.82
C TRP A 237 -41.96 16.11 -25.66
N SER A 238 -43.00 16.52 -26.40
CA SER A 238 -43.80 15.63 -27.25
C SER A 238 -42.95 14.78 -28.19
N SER A 239 -41.90 15.38 -28.75
CA SER A 239 -40.89 14.77 -29.63
C SER A 239 -40.20 13.54 -29.01
N VAL A 240 -39.90 13.58 -27.70
CA VAL A 240 -39.30 12.46 -26.96
C VAL A 240 -40.31 11.34 -26.75
N PHE A 241 -41.57 11.67 -26.51
CA PHE A 241 -42.61 10.64 -26.31
C PHE A 241 -42.99 9.94 -27.61
N THR A 242 -42.94 10.65 -28.74
CA THR A 242 -43.30 10.14 -30.08
C THR A 242 -42.20 9.35 -30.79
N ALA A 243 -40.94 9.44 -30.36
CA ALA A 243 -39.84 8.72 -31.01
C ALA A 243 -40.01 7.19 -30.88
N GLU A 244 -39.62 6.45 -31.94
CA GLU A 244 -39.89 5.02 -32.09
C GLU A 244 -38.95 4.13 -31.27
N ASP A 245 -37.70 4.53 -31.08
CA ASP A 245 -36.67 3.76 -30.36
C ASP A 245 -36.04 4.54 -29.19
N ILE A 246 -35.47 3.80 -28.24
CA ILE A 246 -34.92 4.34 -26.98
C ILE A 246 -33.70 5.22 -27.25
N ASP A 247 -32.87 4.87 -28.23
CA ASP A 247 -31.64 5.62 -28.52
C ASP A 247 -31.98 7.00 -29.10
N SER A 248 -32.99 7.08 -29.97
CA SER A 248 -33.55 8.34 -30.47
C SER A 248 -34.12 9.21 -29.34
N LYS A 249 -34.83 8.61 -28.37
CA LYS A 249 -35.33 9.34 -27.19
C LYS A 249 -34.20 9.94 -26.35
N VAL A 250 -33.16 9.15 -26.12
CA VAL A 250 -31.97 9.58 -25.35
C VAL A 250 -31.20 10.65 -26.11
N SER A 251 -31.10 10.58 -27.44
CA SER A 251 -30.47 11.62 -28.26
C SER A 251 -31.21 12.95 -28.13
N ILE A 252 -32.52 12.97 -28.39
CA ILE A 252 -33.33 14.20 -28.32
C ILE A 252 -33.24 14.85 -26.94
N LEU A 253 -33.32 14.03 -25.87
CA LEU A 253 -33.18 14.48 -24.50
C LEU A 253 -31.78 15.09 -24.23
N ASN A 254 -30.72 14.39 -24.65
CA ASN A 254 -29.35 14.85 -24.44
C ASN A 254 -29.04 16.10 -25.25
N ASP A 255 -29.48 16.18 -26.50
CA ASP A 255 -29.23 17.31 -27.39
C ASP A 255 -29.81 18.60 -26.81
N TYR A 256 -31.07 18.56 -26.36
CA TYR A 256 -31.70 19.73 -25.76
C TYR A 256 -31.15 20.09 -24.38
N LEU A 257 -30.85 19.09 -23.52
CA LEU A 257 -30.21 19.34 -22.23
C LEU A 257 -28.83 19.97 -22.41
N LEU A 258 -28.05 19.48 -23.37
CA LEU A 258 -26.71 20.01 -23.66
C LEU A 258 -26.80 21.44 -24.21
N GLU A 259 -27.77 21.75 -25.07
CA GLU A 259 -28.03 23.11 -25.54
C GLU A 259 -28.38 24.06 -24.39
N CYS A 260 -29.25 23.64 -23.47
CA CYS A 260 -29.56 24.40 -22.26
C CYS A 260 -28.32 24.60 -21.39
N PHE A 261 -27.50 23.56 -21.21
CA PHE A 261 -26.25 23.69 -20.48
C PHE A 261 -25.22 24.57 -21.20
N ASP A 262 -25.17 24.59 -22.53
CA ASP A 262 -24.28 25.47 -23.29
C ASP A 262 -24.64 26.95 -23.10
N LYS A 263 -25.94 27.25 -22.98
CA LYS A 263 -26.45 28.58 -22.70
C LYS A 263 -26.23 29.03 -21.25
N HIS A 264 -26.54 28.17 -20.27
CA HIS A 264 -26.52 28.54 -18.83
C HIS A 264 -25.19 28.22 -18.12
N ALA A 265 -24.40 27.28 -18.64
CA ALA A 265 -23.11 26.84 -18.09
C ALA A 265 -22.11 26.52 -19.22
N PRO A 266 -21.63 27.54 -19.96
CA PRO A 266 -20.82 27.35 -21.16
C PRO A 266 -19.51 26.64 -20.86
N LEU A 267 -19.03 25.85 -21.81
CA LEU A 267 -17.71 25.20 -21.73
C LEU A 267 -16.59 26.24 -21.69
N ARG A 268 -15.68 26.10 -20.73
CA ARG A 268 -14.45 26.89 -20.64
C ARG A 268 -13.22 25.99 -20.52
N ASN A 269 -12.11 26.50 -21.05
CA ASN A 269 -10.81 25.87 -20.89
C ASN A 269 -10.31 26.04 -19.44
N VAL A 270 -10.18 24.93 -18.74
CA VAL A 270 -9.63 24.85 -17.39
C VAL A 270 -8.24 24.23 -17.45
N TYR A 271 -7.31 24.83 -16.71
CA TYR A 271 -5.95 24.34 -16.56
C TYR A 271 -5.83 23.68 -15.18
N PRO A 272 -5.86 22.34 -15.07
CA PRO A 272 -5.79 21.66 -13.79
C PRO A 272 -4.41 21.87 -13.19
N ARG A 273 -4.36 22.62 -12.07
CA ARG A 273 -3.11 23.14 -11.49
C ARG A 273 -2.39 22.16 -10.54
N HIS A 274 -3.04 21.09 -10.08
CA HIS A 274 -2.50 20.17 -9.07
C HIS A 274 -3.04 18.75 -9.20
N LEU A 275 -2.26 17.76 -8.74
CA LEU A 275 -2.87 16.57 -8.12
C LEU A 275 -3.54 17.02 -6.81
N PRO A 276 -4.75 16.57 -6.49
CA PRO A 276 -5.44 17.07 -5.32
C PRO A 276 -4.63 16.70 -4.07
N ALA A 277 -4.16 17.73 -3.34
CA ALA A 277 -3.77 17.65 -1.94
C ALA A 277 -4.94 18.17 -1.09
N PRO A 278 -6.04 17.40 -1.00
CA PRO A 278 -7.32 17.88 -0.47
C PRO A 278 -7.24 18.31 1.01
N TRP A 279 -6.26 17.79 1.76
CA TRP A 279 -5.99 18.20 3.13
C TRP A 279 -5.35 19.59 3.25
N LEU A 280 -4.88 20.21 2.16
CA LEU A 280 -4.21 21.51 2.17
C LEU A 280 -5.21 22.66 1.96
N THR A 281 -6.03 22.90 2.98
CA THR A 281 -7.06 23.95 2.97
C THR A 281 -6.46 25.37 2.88
N ASN A 282 -7.28 26.35 2.51
CA ASN A 282 -6.85 27.76 2.45
C ASN A 282 -6.33 28.27 3.81
N ASP A 283 -6.89 27.79 4.91
CA ASP A 283 -6.43 28.12 6.27
C ASP A 283 -5.02 27.62 6.55
N ILE A 284 -4.72 26.39 6.14
CA ILE A 284 -3.37 25.80 6.28
C ILE A 284 -2.39 26.57 5.39
N LYS A 285 -2.78 26.91 4.16
CA LYS A 285 -1.96 27.76 3.26
C LYS A 285 -1.67 29.13 3.88
N ASN A 286 -2.64 29.75 4.54
CA ASN A 286 -2.47 31.03 5.23
C ASN A 286 -1.52 30.92 6.44
N LYS A 287 -1.60 29.82 7.21
CA LYS A 287 -0.68 29.54 8.32
C LYS A 287 0.75 29.26 7.81
N ILE A 288 0.89 28.56 6.68
CA ILE A 288 2.17 28.36 5.98
C ILE A 288 2.79 29.70 5.57
N LYS A 289 1.99 30.63 5.01
CA LYS A 289 2.45 31.98 4.67
C LYS A 289 2.96 32.74 5.91
N LYS A 290 2.21 32.72 7.02
CA LYS A 290 2.62 33.36 8.29
C LYS A 290 3.92 32.78 8.85
N ARG A 291 4.07 31.45 8.85
CA ARG A 291 5.32 30.77 9.21
C ARG A 291 6.50 31.22 8.34
N ASN A 292 6.30 31.31 7.03
CA ASN A 292 7.35 31.74 6.10
C ASN A 292 7.77 33.20 6.34
N ILE A 293 6.82 34.09 6.63
CA ILE A 293 7.10 35.48 7.01
C ILE A 293 7.94 35.54 8.30
N ALA A 294 7.57 34.77 9.33
CA ALA A 294 8.32 34.71 10.59
C ALA A 294 9.74 34.16 10.39
N ARG A 295 9.92 33.14 9.53
CA ARG A 295 11.25 32.62 9.15
C ARG A 295 12.12 33.68 8.48
N ARG A 296 11.55 34.49 7.58
CA ARG A 296 12.25 35.62 6.93
C ARG A 296 12.68 36.66 7.95
N LYS A 297 11.81 37.01 8.90
CA LYS A 297 12.11 37.99 9.96
C LYS A 297 13.23 37.50 10.88
N TRP A 298 13.20 36.23 11.27
CA TRP A 298 14.30 35.62 12.03
C TRP A 298 15.62 35.59 11.25
N LYS A 299 15.62 35.19 9.98
CA LYS A 299 16.85 35.16 9.16
C LYS A 299 17.50 36.55 9.02
N ARG A 300 16.71 37.62 8.95
CA ARG A 300 17.20 39.00 8.83
C ARG A 300 17.79 39.55 10.14
N CYS A 301 17.14 39.28 11.27
CA CYS A 301 17.51 39.89 12.55
C CYS A 301 18.34 38.97 13.46
N ARG A 302 18.39 37.66 13.18
CA ARG A 302 19.06 36.60 13.96
C ARG A 302 18.92 36.74 15.49
N ASN A 303 17.71 37.06 15.96
CA ASN A 303 17.41 37.16 17.38
C ASN A 303 16.58 35.95 17.87
N ASP A 304 16.70 35.64 19.15
CA ASP A 304 16.03 34.48 19.75
C ASP A 304 14.51 34.64 19.78
N THR A 305 14.01 35.86 19.98
CA THR A 305 12.56 36.13 20.00
C THR A 305 11.89 35.85 18.64
N ASN A 306 12.53 36.19 17.51
CA ASN A 306 11.95 35.82 16.21
C ASN A 306 12.16 34.33 15.90
N TYR A 307 13.20 33.68 16.46
CA TYR A 307 13.38 32.24 16.35
C TYR A 307 12.25 31.49 17.05
N ASP A 308 11.90 31.87 18.27
CA ASP A 308 10.82 31.26 19.04
C ASP A 308 9.46 31.46 18.36
N ASN A 309 9.21 32.65 17.81
CA ASN A 309 8.02 32.91 17.01
C ASN A 309 7.96 32.01 15.76
N TYR A 310 9.07 31.87 15.03
CA TYR A 310 9.16 30.95 13.90
C TYR A 310 8.96 29.49 14.33
N LYS A 311 9.59 29.06 15.42
CA LYS A 311 9.48 27.70 15.98
C LYS A 311 8.04 27.38 16.37
N HIS A 312 7.35 28.31 17.02
CA HIS A 312 5.94 28.16 17.37
C HIS A 312 5.05 28.01 16.12
N LEU A 313 5.20 28.90 15.13
CA LEU A 313 4.43 28.84 13.89
C LEU A 313 4.76 27.60 13.05
N ARG A 314 6.01 27.14 13.05
CA ARG A 314 6.44 25.91 12.39
C ARG A 314 5.74 24.70 13.00
N ASN A 315 5.77 24.57 14.33
CA ASN A 315 5.15 23.46 15.03
C ASN A 315 3.62 23.49 14.87
N GLN A 316 3.00 24.67 14.88
CA GLN A 316 1.56 24.83 14.64
C GLN A 316 1.16 24.38 13.23
N VAL A 317 1.90 24.81 12.19
CA VAL A 317 1.67 24.38 10.81
C VAL A 317 1.85 22.88 10.67
N GLN A 318 2.90 22.30 11.28
CA GLN A 318 3.16 20.87 11.23
C GLN A 318 2.04 20.05 11.88
N SER A 319 1.54 20.49 13.03
CA SER A 319 0.40 19.87 13.72
C SER A 319 -0.88 19.95 12.88
N LEU A 320 -1.20 21.11 12.30
CA LEU A 320 -2.38 21.30 11.46
C LEU A 320 -2.34 20.42 10.20
N VAL A 321 -1.19 20.36 9.53
CA VAL A 321 -1.01 19.51 8.34
C VAL A 321 -1.15 18.04 8.72
N ARG A 322 -0.61 17.59 9.86
CA ARG A 322 -0.79 16.22 10.35
C ARG A 322 -2.25 15.90 10.64
N LYS A 323 -2.95 16.77 11.37
CA LYS A 323 -4.37 16.57 11.69
C LYS A 323 -5.24 16.51 10.43
N ALA A 324 -5.03 17.42 9.49
CA ALA A 324 -5.77 17.43 8.23
C ALA A 324 -5.48 16.20 7.37
N LYS A 325 -4.23 15.72 7.37
CA LYS A 325 -3.86 14.44 6.75
C LYS A 325 -4.58 13.26 7.41
N CYS A 326 -4.55 13.17 8.74
CA CYS A 326 -5.21 12.10 9.50
C CYS A 326 -6.70 12.04 9.19
N ASN A 327 -7.41 13.16 9.30
CA ASN A 327 -8.84 13.25 8.97
C ASN A 327 -9.12 12.85 7.51
N TYR A 328 -8.32 13.36 6.57
CA TYR A 328 -8.49 13.00 5.16
C TYR A 328 -8.31 11.49 4.92
N TYR A 329 -7.35 10.84 5.59
CA TYR A 329 -7.21 9.39 5.46
C TYR A 329 -8.37 8.67 6.14
N GLN A 330 -8.80 9.12 7.30
CA GLN A 330 -9.96 8.56 7.99
C GLN A 330 -11.20 8.59 7.08
N ASP A 331 -11.50 9.73 6.47
CA ASP A 331 -12.59 9.89 5.50
C ASP A 331 -12.35 9.02 4.24
N ALA A 332 -11.14 9.02 3.69
CA ALA A 332 -10.81 8.27 2.48
C ALA A 332 -10.84 6.74 2.65
N PHE A 333 -10.75 6.25 3.89
CA PHE A 333 -10.80 4.82 4.21
C PHE A 333 -12.10 4.40 4.92
N GLN A 334 -12.99 5.34 5.28
CA GLN A 334 -14.24 5.08 5.99
C GLN A 334 -15.19 4.17 5.21
N ASP A 335 -15.26 4.35 3.88
CA ASP A 335 -16.18 3.60 3.00
C ASP A 335 -15.53 2.37 2.33
N LEU A 336 -14.23 2.15 2.54
CA LEU A 336 -13.50 1.07 1.90
C LEU A 336 -13.59 -0.22 2.73
N ARG A 337 -14.41 -1.16 2.25
CA ARG A 337 -14.58 -2.50 2.86
C ARG A 337 -13.62 -3.55 2.28
N GLU A 338 -13.07 -3.31 1.09
CA GLU A 338 -12.25 -4.29 0.37
C GLU A 338 -10.74 -4.08 0.56
N PRO A 339 -9.99 -5.10 1.07
CA PRO A 339 -8.55 -5.01 1.31
C PRO A 339 -7.72 -4.61 0.07
N ASN A 340 -8.06 -5.11 -1.12
CA ASN A 340 -7.29 -4.84 -2.34
C ASN A 340 -7.35 -3.36 -2.75
N ILE A 341 -8.49 -2.70 -2.56
CA ILE A 341 -8.66 -1.27 -2.85
C ILE A 341 -7.83 -0.45 -1.86
N ILE A 342 -7.85 -0.86 -0.58
CA ILE A 342 -7.02 -0.26 0.46
C ILE A 342 -5.53 -0.35 0.11
N TRP A 343 -5.02 -1.54 -0.22
CA TRP A 343 -3.61 -1.74 -0.60
C TRP A 343 -3.20 -0.95 -1.85
N ASN A 344 -4.07 -0.88 -2.86
CA ASN A 344 -3.82 -0.06 -4.05
C ASN A 344 -3.81 1.43 -3.73
N ARG A 345 -4.71 1.91 -2.86
CA ARG A 345 -4.74 3.30 -2.43
C ARG A 345 -3.50 3.66 -1.61
N LEU A 346 -2.99 2.75 -0.78
CA LEU A 346 -1.72 2.91 -0.07
C LEU A 346 -0.50 3.00 -1.01
N LYS A 347 -0.49 2.23 -2.09
CA LYS A 347 0.51 2.35 -3.16
C LYS A 347 0.41 3.70 -3.88
N HIS A 348 -0.80 4.17 -4.19
CA HIS A 348 -1.03 5.48 -4.79
C HIS A 348 -0.61 6.63 -3.88
N LEU A 349 -0.76 6.47 -2.55
CA LEU A 349 -0.28 7.41 -1.55
C LEU A 349 1.24 7.33 -1.31
N GLY A 350 1.96 6.43 -2.00
CA GLY A 350 3.41 6.32 -1.93
C GLY A 350 3.95 5.74 -0.61
N LEU A 351 3.10 5.11 0.20
CA LEU A 351 3.47 4.55 1.51
C LEU A 351 4.07 3.14 1.41
N ILE A 352 3.93 2.50 0.25
CA ILE A 352 4.36 1.13 0.02
C ILE A 352 5.13 1.07 -1.31
N LYS A 353 6.35 0.53 -1.27
CA LYS A 353 7.15 0.26 -2.48
C LYS A 353 6.55 -0.89 -3.27
N ASN A 354 6.81 -0.95 -4.58
CA ASN A 354 6.69 -2.21 -5.32
C ASN A 354 7.83 -3.12 -4.84
N LYS A 355 7.57 -4.43 -4.69
CA LYS A 355 8.55 -5.42 -4.20
C LYS A 355 9.89 -5.24 -4.92
N SER A 356 10.88 -4.71 -4.20
CA SER A 356 12.29 -4.80 -4.56
C SER A 356 12.87 -5.99 -3.81
N SER A 357 13.64 -6.79 -4.55
CA SER A 357 14.18 -8.10 -4.19
C SER A 357 14.86 -8.19 -2.82
N GLU A 358 14.65 -9.35 -2.19
CA GLU A 358 15.53 -10.07 -1.24
C GLU A 358 16.16 -9.29 -0.07
N MET A 359 15.35 -8.95 0.94
CA MET A 359 15.85 -9.05 2.32
C MET A 359 15.23 -10.30 2.94
N LYS A 360 16.05 -11.33 3.15
CA LYS A 360 15.65 -12.51 3.93
C LYS A 360 15.68 -12.13 5.41
N LEU A 361 14.57 -12.38 6.11
CA LEU A 361 14.55 -12.33 7.57
C LEU A 361 15.56 -13.37 8.10
N LEU A 362 16.05 -13.16 9.33
CA LEU A 362 16.97 -14.08 10.02
C LEU A 362 16.47 -15.52 10.12
N PHE A 363 15.16 -15.71 9.96
CA PHE A 363 14.49 -17.00 9.93
C PHE A 363 13.78 -17.15 8.57
N SER A 364 13.90 -18.33 7.97
CA SER A 364 13.06 -18.66 6.83
C SER A 364 11.59 -18.74 7.27
N THR A 365 10.65 -18.54 6.34
CA THR A 365 9.23 -18.76 6.63
C THR A 365 8.96 -20.19 7.08
N GLU A 366 9.75 -21.15 6.59
CA GLU A 366 9.68 -22.55 6.98
C GLU A 366 10.18 -22.75 8.42
N GLU A 367 11.31 -22.14 8.82
CA GLU A 367 11.83 -22.21 10.19
C GLU A 367 10.88 -21.57 11.22
N LEU A 368 10.21 -20.47 10.87
CA LEU A 368 9.19 -19.88 11.74
C LEU A 368 7.96 -20.79 11.85
N VAL A 369 7.50 -21.36 10.73
CA VAL A 369 6.40 -22.32 10.74
C VAL A 369 6.78 -23.53 11.59
N ASP A 370 7.98 -24.07 11.42
CA ASP A 370 8.48 -25.21 12.20
C ASP A 370 8.64 -24.88 13.69
N PHE A 371 9.10 -23.68 14.04
CA PHE A 371 9.13 -23.24 15.44
C PHE A 371 7.72 -23.19 16.06
N PHE A 372 6.73 -22.67 15.33
CA PHE A 372 5.36 -22.57 15.83
C PHE A 372 4.57 -23.89 15.76
N THR A 373 4.94 -24.84 14.88
CA THR A 373 4.30 -26.16 14.77
C THR A 373 4.97 -27.21 15.66
N TYR A 374 6.30 -27.20 15.77
CA TYR A 374 7.07 -28.17 16.57
C TYR A 374 7.38 -27.70 18.00
N GLY A 375 7.27 -26.39 18.30
CA GLY A 375 7.34 -25.87 19.68
C GLY A 375 6.28 -26.43 20.62
N THR A 376 5.26 -27.11 20.08
CA THR A 376 4.22 -27.84 20.82
C THR A 376 4.15 -29.33 20.45
N ALA A 377 5.26 -29.94 20.01
CA ALA A 377 5.41 -31.40 20.04
C ALA A 377 5.61 -31.94 21.49
N GLY A 378 5.46 -31.08 22.50
CA GLY A 378 5.21 -31.48 23.88
C GLY A 378 3.77 -31.97 24.04
N THR A 379 3.56 -33.26 23.73
CA THR A 379 2.38 -34.06 24.08
C THR A 379 1.03 -33.58 23.53
N ASN A 380 0.56 -34.22 22.45
CA ASN A 380 -0.87 -34.43 22.21
C ASN A 380 -1.46 -35.19 23.44
N ARG A 381 -1.76 -34.47 24.52
CA ARG A 381 -2.40 -35.03 25.74
C ARG A 381 -3.88 -35.27 25.58
N ASP A 382 -4.48 -34.85 24.47
CA ASP A 382 -5.91 -35.08 24.19
C ASP A 382 -6.21 -36.57 23.96
N ALA A 383 -5.21 -37.39 23.63
CA ALA A 383 -5.37 -38.83 23.42
C ALA A 383 -5.03 -39.71 24.65
N GLN A 384 -4.43 -39.17 25.71
CA GLN A 384 -3.94 -39.98 26.85
C GLN A 384 -4.42 -39.56 28.25
N ASN A 385 -5.09 -38.43 28.42
CA ASN A 385 -5.69 -38.07 29.72
C ASN A 385 -7.21 -38.10 29.67
N THR A 386 -7.77 -39.30 29.80
CA THR A 386 -9.14 -39.58 30.25
C THR A 386 -9.37 -39.23 31.74
N THR A 387 -8.50 -38.43 32.36
CA THR A 387 -8.60 -38.04 33.76
C THR A 387 -9.46 -36.79 33.89
N ALA A 388 -10.51 -36.90 34.70
CA ALA A 388 -11.49 -35.86 34.98
C ALA A 388 -10.86 -34.49 35.27
N PHE A 389 -11.41 -33.44 34.65
CA PHE A 389 -11.07 -32.05 34.95
C PHE A 389 -11.33 -31.76 36.44
N TYR A 390 -10.28 -31.68 37.27
CA TYR A 390 -10.41 -31.24 38.67
C TYR A 390 -10.56 -29.71 38.71
N LEU A 391 -11.81 -29.24 38.80
CA LEU A 391 -12.20 -27.83 38.81
C LEU A 391 -12.38 -27.26 40.23
N GLY A 392 -11.80 -27.92 41.24
CA GLY A 392 -11.86 -27.52 42.66
C GLY A 392 -13.11 -28.00 43.41
N GLU A 393 -13.00 -28.03 44.75
CA GLU A 393 -14.04 -28.31 45.73
C GLU A 393 -14.67 -27.00 46.22
N GLU A 394 -15.55 -26.38 45.42
CA GLU A 394 -16.49 -25.41 45.99
C GLU A 394 -17.76 -26.16 46.38
N THR A 395 -18.19 -25.97 47.62
CA THR A 395 -19.42 -26.52 48.19
C THR A 395 -20.60 -26.21 47.27
N TYR A 396 -21.27 -27.27 46.85
CA TYR A 396 -22.44 -27.30 45.98
C TYR A 396 -23.54 -26.33 46.46
N ASP A 397 -23.90 -25.37 45.60
CA ASP A 397 -24.98 -24.39 45.82
C ASP A 397 -25.92 -24.41 44.60
N ASP A 398 -27.16 -24.86 44.82
CA ASP A 398 -28.23 -25.03 43.81
C ASP A 398 -28.68 -23.70 43.15
N SER A 399 -28.20 -22.55 43.61
CA SER A 399 -28.61 -21.24 43.07
C SER A 399 -27.83 -20.76 41.84
N LYS A 400 -26.77 -21.47 41.43
CA LYS A 400 -25.86 -21.04 40.35
C LYS A 400 -26.06 -21.84 39.07
N PHE A 401 -26.46 -21.15 38.00
CA PHE A 401 -26.64 -21.60 36.61
C PHE A 401 -25.82 -22.84 36.17
N TYR A 402 -26.39 -24.05 36.27
CA TYR A 402 -25.81 -25.29 35.74
C TYR A 402 -26.56 -25.78 34.51
N LEU A 403 -26.31 -25.17 33.35
CA LEU A 403 -26.73 -25.73 32.06
C LEU A 403 -25.52 -26.40 31.40
N ALA A 404 -25.40 -27.71 31.54
CA ALA A 404 -24.56 -28.46 30.61
C ALA A 404 -25.06 -28.15 29.19
N TYR A 405 -24.15 -27.86 28.26
CA TYR A 405 -24.54 -27.49 26.91
C TYR A 405 -25.26 -28.69 26.25
N PRO A 406 -26.54 -28.55 25.83
CA PRO A 406 -27.34 -29.70 25.43
C PRO A 406 -26.70 -30.48 24.29
N ILE A 407 -26.65 -31.81 24.44
CA ILE A 407 -26.01 -32.72 23.47
C ILE A 407 -26.63 -32.54 22.08
N LEU A 408 -27.96 -32.40 22.00
CA LEU A 408 -28.68 -32.16 20.74
C LEU A 408 -28.27 -30.86 20.03
N TRP A 409 -27.75 -29.88 20.77
CA TRP A 409 -27.31 -28.59 20.23
C TRP A 409 -25.85 -28.58 19.79
N LYS A 410 -25.13 -29.69 20.00
CA LYS A 410 -23.73 -29.86 19.55
C LYS A 410 -23.64 -30.26 18.08
N SER A 411 -24.73 -30.75 17.50
CA SER A 411 -24.83 -31.05 16.07
C SER A 411 -24.87 -29.77 15.24
N ALA A 412 -24.12 -29.74 14.14
CA ALA A 412 -24.03 -28.59 13.25
C ALA A 412 -24.26 -29.00 11.79
N ILE A 413 -24.91 -28.12 11.02
CA ILE A 413 -24.94 -28.20 9.56
C ILE A 413 -23.68 -27.50 9.04
N ILE A 414 -22.83 -28.22 8.32
CA ILE A 414 -21.64 -27.64 7.69
C ILE A 414 -22.04 -27.06 6.33
N GLN A 415 -22.12 -25.74 6.25
CA GLN A 415 -22.37 -25.02 5.01
C GLN A 415 -21.04 -24.52 4.42
N PRO A 416 -20.61 -25.02 3.25
CA PRO A 416 -19.48 -24.44 2.54
C PRO A 416 -19.90 -23.09 1.93
N LEU A 417 -19.17 -22.02 2.27
CA LEU A 417 -19.32 -20.70 1.65
C LEU A 417 -18.14 -20.38 0.73
N PRO A 418 -18.38 -19.89 -0.50
CA PRO A 418 -17.30 -19.47 -1.40
C PRO A 418 -16.48 -18.32 -0.80
N LYS A 419 -15.15 -18.46 -0.75
CA LYS A 419 -14.19 -17.39 -0.43
C LYS A 419 -13.90 -16.50 -1.63
N VAL A 420 -14.13 -17.00 -2.85
CA VAL A 420 -13.84 -16.33 -4.13
C VAL A 420 -15.05 -16.42 -5.07
N LYS A 421 -15.14 -15.52 -6.06
CA LYS A 421 -16.28 -15.42 -6.98
C LYS A 421 -16.50 -16.66 -7.85
N SER A 422 -15.43 -17.37 -8.22
CA SER A 422 -15.47 -18.58 -9.06
C SER A 422 -14.65 -19.68 -8.41
N PRO A 423 -15.19 -20.35 -7.38
CA PRO A 423 -14.46 -21.40 -6.66
C PRO A 423 -14.26 -22.62 -7.56
N SER A 424 -13.01 -23.07 -7.71
CA SER A 424 -12.66 -24.23 -8.55
C SER A 424 -12.00 -25.35 -7.75
N GLN A 425 -11.45 -25.02 -6.59
CA GLN A 425 -10.84 -25.95 -5.66
C GLN A 425 -11.53 -25.83 -4.30
N LEU A 426 -11.52 -26.90 -3.53
CA LEU A 426 -12.31 -26.96 -2.32
C LEU A 426 -11.73 -26.10 -1.16
N LYS A 427 -10.43 -25.79 -1.19
CA LYS A 427 -9.81 -24.73 -0.37
C LYS A 427 -10.43 -23.34 -0.58
N ASP A 428 -11.09 -23.12 -1.72
CA ASP A 428 -11.79 -21.89 -2.07
C ASP A 428 -13.12 -21.75 -1.32
N TYR A 429 -13.51 -22.76 -0.53
CA TYR A 429 -14.67 -22.70 0.35
C TYR A 429 -14.24 -22.57 1.82
N ARG A 430 -15.08 -21.90 2.61
CA ARG A 430 -15.00 -21.86 4.07
C ARG A 430 -16.12 -22.71 4.64
N PRO A 431 -15.84 -23.79 5.39
CA PRO A 431 -16.89 -24.52 6.09
C PRO A 431 -17.40 -23.65 7.25
N ILE A 432 -18.71 -23.43 7.31
CA ILE A 432 -19.38 -22.76 8.43
C ILE A 432 -20.25 -23.77 9.15
N SER A 433 -20.02 -23.93 10.45
CA SER A 433 -20.88 -24.73 11.32
C SER A 433 -22.11 -23.93 11.72
N ILE A 434 -23.28 -24.30 11.20
CA ILE A 434 -24.57 -23.71 11.54
C ILE A 434 -25.21 -24.57 12.63
N LEU A 435 -25.23 -24.04 13.85
CA LEU A 435 -25.91 -24.66 14.99
C LEU A 435 -27.40 -24.32 15.01
N CYS A 436 -28.16 -25.07 15.83
CA CYS A 436 -29.58 -24.84 15.99
C CYS A 436 -29.87 -23.42 16.54
N THR A 437 -30.98 -22.82 16.14
CA THR A 437 -31.29 -21.41 16.46
C THR A 437 -31.32 -21.13 17.96
N VAL A 438 -31.81 -22.09 18.75
CA VAL A 438 -31.91 -21.95 20.20
C VAL A 438 -30.52 -21.90 20.86
N SER A 439 -29.53 -22.62 20.31
CA SER A 439 -28.17 -22.56 20.85
C SER A 439 -27.55 -21.18 20.69
N LYS A 440 -27.80 -20.53 19.54
CA LYS A 440 -27.29 -19.19 19.24
C LYS A 440 -27.76 -18.15 20.25
N ALA A 441 -28.98 -18.28 20.76
CA ALA A 441 -29.51 -17.39 21.80
C ALA A 441 -28.73 -17.55 23.12
N LEU A 442 -28.46 -18.79 23.53
CA LEU A 442 -27.65 -19.06 24.72
C LEU A 442 -26.19 -18.62 24.53
N GLU A 443 -25.58 -18.94 23.38
CA GLU A 443 -24.23 -18.51 23.03
C GLU A 443 -24.09 -16.98 23.04
N HIS A 444 -25.13 -16.27 22.59
CA HIS A 444 -25.16 -14.81 22.61
C HIS A 444 -25.16 -14.26 24.05
N ILE A 445 -26.02 -14.78 24.92
CA ILE A 445 -26.08 -14.38 26.34
C ILE A 445 -24.73 -14.63 27.03
N VAL A 446 -24.15 -15.82 26.84
CA VAL A 446 -22.86 -16.16 27.42
C VAL A 446 -21.75 -15.27 26.87
N ALA A 447 -21.74 -15.01 25.55
CA ALA A 447 -20.74 -14.15 24.93
C ALA A 447 -20.83 -12.70 25.42
N GLU A 448 -22.02 -12.16 25.67
CA GLU A 448 -22.20 -10.82 26.25
C GLU A 448 -21.65 -10.75 27.67
N GLN A 449 -21.95 -11.73 28.51
CA GLN A 449 -21.41 -11.79 29.88
C GLN A 449 -19.88 -11.87 29.90
N ILE A 450 -19.30 -12.71 29.04
CA ILE A 450 -17.85 -12.84 28.92
C ILE A 450 -17.21 -11.53 28.47
N LYS A 451 -17.78 -10.87 27.46
CA LYS A 451 -17.26 -9.58 26.96
C LYS A 451 -17.33 -8.50 28.03
N ALA A 452 -18.45 -8.37 28.71
CA ALA A 452 -18.63 -7.40 29.79
C ALA A 452 -17.58 -7.62 30.90
N TYR A 453 -17.39 -8.87 31.35
CA TYR A 453 -16.38 -9.19 32.35
C TYR A 453 -14.95 -8.82 31.90
N LEU A 454 -14.59 -9.14 30.66
CA LEU A 454 -13.26 -8.83 30.10
C LEU A 454 -13.02 -7.33 29.96
N ASP A 455 -14.03 -6.56 29.56
CA ASP A 455 -13.94 -5.10 29.44
C ASP A 455 -13.93 -4.41 30.81
N ASP A 456 -14.79 -4.81 31.75
CA ASP A 456 -14.89 -4.22 33.11
C ASP A 456 -13.60 -4.41 33.93
N HIS A 457 -12.82 -5.46 33.64
CA HIS A 457 -11.56 -5.78 34.31
C HIS A 457 -10.32 -5.46 33.46
N ASP A 458 -10.48 -4.80 32.30
CA ASP A 458 -9.42 -4.42 31.36
C ASP A 458 -8.46 -5.57 31.01
N LEU A 459 -9.02 -6.77 30.77
CA LEU A 459 -8.26 -8.01 30.53
C LEU A 459 -7.86 -8.21 29.06
N LEU A 460 -8.27 -7.28 28.18
CA LEU A 460 -7.96 -7.32 26.75
C LEU A 460 -6.80 -6.39 26.40
N ASP A 461 -5.96 -6.81 25.46
CA ASP A 461 -4.87 -5.96 24.97
C ASP A 461 -5.42 -4.65 24.36
N PRO A 462 -4.93 -3.46 24.78
CA PRO A 462 -5.38 -2.16 24.25
C PRO A 462 -5.18 -1.98 22.73
N HIS A 463 -4.29 -2.77 22.14
CA HIS A 463 -4.01 -2.80 20.70
C HIS A 463 -4.80 -3.86 19.94
N GLN A 464 -5.56 -4.74 20.62
CA GLN A 464 -6.49 -5.65 19.95
C GLN A 464 -7.66 -4.86 19.33
N ALA A 465 -7.89 -5.04 18.02
CA ALA A 465 -8.98 -4.37 17.31
C ALA A 465 -10.12 -5.30 16.87
N ALA A 466 -9.85 -6.60 16.72
CA ALA A 466 -10.87 -7.56 16.31
C ALA A 466 -11.85 -7.86 17.46
N TYR A 467 -13.13 -8.00 17.12
CA TYR A 467 -14.23 -8.39 18.02
C TYR A 467 -14.47 -7.48 19.23
N ARG A 468 -13.95 -6.25 19.23
CA ARG A 468 -14.21 -5.22 20.25
C ARG A 468 -15.26 -4.22 19.77
N LYS A 469 -16.05 -3.70 20.71
CA LYS A 469 -16.97 -2.58 20.46
C LYS A 469 -16.16 -1.35 20.06
N ASP A 470 -16.67 -0.54 19.13
CA ASP A 470 -16.05 0.70 18.63
C ASP A 470 -14.69 0.53 17.90
N HIS A 471 -14.29 -0.70 17.59
CA HIS A 471 -13.11 -1.00 16.77
C HIS A 471 -13.50 -1.64 15.43
N SER A 472 -12.69 -1.42 14.40
CA SER A 472 -12.86 -2.01 13.07
C SER A 472 -11.52 -2.30 12.41
N THR A 473 -11.52 -3.05 11.31
CA THR A 473 -10.32 -3.28 10.49
C THR A 473 -9.74 -1.98 9.94
N GLN A 474 -10.59 -0.98 9.69
CA GLN A 474 -10.18 0.34 9.23
C GLN A 474 -9.49 1.13 10.35
N THR A 475 -10.03 1.12 11.57
CA THR A 475 -9.41 1.84 12.69
C THR A 475 -8.05 1.25 13.07
N ALA A 476 -7.91 -0.08 12.99
CA ALA A 476 -6.62 -0.76 13.15
C ALA A 476 -5.59 -0.33 12.10
N LEU A 477 -6.01 -0.27 10.83
CA LEU A 477 -5.14 0.13 9.73
C LEU A 477 -4.70 1.59 9.84
N ILE A 478 -5.63 2.51 10.13
CA ILE A 478 -5.34 3.93 10.28
C ILE A 478 -4.29 4.15 11.36
N ARG A 479 -4.42 3.46 12.49
CA ARG A 479 -3.44 3.51 13.60
C ARG A 479 -2.03 3.12 13.12
N ILE A 480 -1.90 1.97 12.46
CA ILE A 480 -0.61 1.51 11.91
C ILE A 480 -0.06 2.50 10.87
N LEU A 481 -0.91 3.08 10.02
CA LEU A 481 -0.48 4.04 9.00
C LEU A 481 -0.01 5.36 9.60
N ASP A 482 -0.63 5.82 10.69
CA ASP A 482 -0.18 7.01 11.40
C ASP A 482 1.20 6.77 12.03
N ASP A 483 1.40 5.63 12.70
CA ASP A 483 2.70 5.26 13.28
C ASP A 483 3.81 5.17 12.21
N VAL A 484 3.52 4.55 11.06
CA VAL A 484 4.43 4.49 9.91
C VAL A 484 4.78 5.89 9.41
N LYS A 485 3.81 6.80 9.36
CA LYS A 485 4.04 8.19 8.91
C LYS A 485 4.81 9.01 9.93
N GLN A 486 4.54 8.86 11.21
CA GLN A 486 5.32 9.51 12.25
C GLN A 486 6.78 9.07 12.21
N ALA A 487 7.03 7.77 12.01
CA ALA A 487 8.36 7.24 11.79
C ALA A 487 9.02 7.84 10.54
N ALA A 488 8.30 7.89 9.41
CA ALA A 488 8.80 8.47 8.16
C ALA A 488 9.13 9.97 8.29
N ASP A 489 8.26 10.76 8.93
CA ASP A 489 8.48 12.18 9.24
C ASP A 489 9.74 12.37 10.11
N ALA A 490 10.00 11.43 11.02
CA ALA A 490 11.20 11.39 11.85
C ALA A 490 12.43 10.81 11.12
N ARG A 491 12.35 10.58 9.80
CA ARG A 491 13.39 9.97 8.96
C ARG A 491 13.77 8.54 9.39
N LYS A 492 12.85 7.83 10.03
CA LYS A 492 12.98 6.42 10.41
C LYS A 492 12.29 5.54 9.36
N VAL A 493 12.64 4.26 9.36
CA VAL A 493 12.01 3.24 8.51
C VAL A 493 11.21 2.29 9.38
N THR A 494 9.99 1.94 8.96
CA THR A 494 9.16 0.94 9.64
C THR A 494 9.32 -0.42 8.99
N ILE A 495 9.67 -1.42 9.78
CA ILE A 495 9.67 -2.83 9.39
C ILE A 495 8.42 -3.46 9.99
N ALA A 496 7.54 -4.00 9.15
CA ALA A 496 6.31 -4.67 9.58
C ALA A 496 6.35 -6.15 9.18
N ILE A 497 6.07 -7.03 10.14
CA ILE A 497 5.95 -8.47 9.94
C ILE A 497 4.48 -8.83 10.22
N PHE A 498 3.86 -9.53 9.28
CA PHE A 498 2.47 -9.96 9.39
C PHE A 498 2.44 -11.46 9.60
N PHE A 499 1.92 -11.90 10.74
CA PHE A 499 1.70 -13.30 11.05
C PHE A 499 0.29 -13.70 10.61
N ASP A 500 0.17 -14.84 9.93
CA ASP A 500 -1.12 -15.46 9.62
C ASP A 500 -1.13 -16.88 10.19
N PHE A 501 -2.13 -17.19 11.02
CA PHE A 501 -2.23 -18.47 11.70
C PHE A 501 -3.25 -19.37 10.97
N SER A 502 -2.78 -20.51 10.48
CA SER A 502 -3.61 -21.49 9.79
C SER A 502 -4.68 -22.07 10.73
N LYS A 503 -5.94 -22.05 10.28
CA LYS A 503 -7.09 -22.68 10.95
C LYS A 503 -7.17 -22.33 12.45
N ALA A 504 -7.05 -21.04 12.75
CA ALA A 504 -6.94 -20.56 14.13
C ALA A 504 -8.02 -21.09 15.10
N PHE A 505 -9.26 -21.33 14.63
CA PHE A 505 -10.33 -21.90 15.47
C PHE A 505 -10.28 -23.42 15.61
N ASP A 506 -9.87 -24.14 14.55
CA ASP A 506 -9.83 -25.61 14.55
C ASP A 506 -8.61 -26.14 15.32
N ASN A 507 -7.55 -25.34 15.41
CA ASN A 507 -6.29 -25.68 16.07
C ASN A 507 -6.19 -25.19 17.52
N VAL A 508 -7.26 -24.63 18.11
CA VAL A 508 -7.22 -24.22 19.51
C VAL A 508 -7.18 -25.44 20.40
N ASN A 509 -6.10 -25.61 21.16
CA ASN A 509 -6.04 -26.61 22.21
C ASN A 509 -7.02 -26.24 23.35
N HIS A 510 -8.05 -27.06 23.55
CA HIS A 510 -9.10 -26.79 24.52
C HIS A 510 -8.58 -26.78 25.97
N TYR A 511 -7.60 -27.62 26.31
CA TYR A 511 -7.00 -27.62 27.64
C TYR A 511 -6.31 -26.29 27.96
N LEU A 512 -5.43 -25.82 27.06
CA LEU A 512 -4.73 -24.54 27.22
C LEU A 512 -5.69 -23.35 27.23
N LEU A 513 -6.78 -23.41 26.47
CA LEU A 513 -7.83 -22.38 26.51
C LEU A 513 -8.48 -22.30 27.90
N ILE A 514 -8.88 -23.44 28.46
CA ILE A 514 -9.52 -23.50 29.78
C ILE A 514 -8.56 -23.06 30.89
N GLU A 515 -7.28 -23.45 30.81
CA GLU A 515 -6.25 -22.99 31.75
C GLU A 515 -6.05 -21.47 31.68
N LYS A 516 -6.02 -20.88 30.49
CA LYS A 516 -5.95 -19.42 30.31
C LYS A 516 -7.17 -18.71 30.90
N LEU A 517 -8.38 -19.22 30.64
CA LEU A 517 -9.62 -18.65 31.20
C LEU A 517 -9.62 -18.72 32.73
N ARG A 518 -9.12 -19.82 33.31
CA ARG A 518 -8.94 -19.93 34.76
C ARG A 518 -7.98 -18.85 35.30
N ASN A 519 -6.85 -18.65 34.63
CA ASN A 519 -5.87 -17.63 35.02
C ASN A 519 -6.41 -16.19 34.86
N LEU A 520 -7.41 -15.99 34.00
CA LEU A 520 -8.16 -14.72 33.85
C LEU A 520 -9.27 -14.53 34.91
N GLY A 521 -9.38 -15.44 35.88
CA GLY A 521 -10.32 -15.33 37.00
C GLY A 521 -11.74 -15.83 36.71
N PHE A 522 -11.94 -16.61 35.65
CA PHE A 522 -13.27 -17.17 35.36
C PHE A 522 -13.69 -18.17 36.44
N SER A 523 -14.96 -18.12 36.83
CA SER A 523 -15.53 -18.99 37.85
C SER A 523 -15.57 -20.45 37.41
N CYS A 524 -15.55 -21.37 38.37
CA CYS A 524 -15.60 -22.81 38.12
C CYS A 524 -16.85 -23.21 37.31
N SER A 525 -18.00 -22.57 37.55
CA SER A 525 -19.24 -22.80 36.80
C SER A 525 -19.12 -22.38 35.33
N ALA A 526 -18.54 -21.21 35.05
CA ALA A 526 -18.31 -20.74 33.69
C ALA A 526 -17.32 -21.65 32.93
N LEU A 527 -16.26 -22.11 33.60
CA LEU A 527 -15.30 -23.07 33.03
C LEU A 527 -15.96 -24.42 32.74
N ARG A 528 -16.82 -24.94 33.64
CA ARG A 528 -17.61 -26.17 33.41
C ARG A 528 -18.51 -26.06 32.18
N TRP A 529 -19.20 -24.92 32.04
CA TRP A 529 -20.03 -24.65 30.86
C TRP A 529 -19.19 -24.64 29.57
N MET A 530 -18.04 -23.96 29.59
CA MET A 530 -17.15 -23.87 28.43
C MET A 530 -16.58 -25.23 28.03
N CYS A 531 -16.17 -26.05 29.00
CA CYS A 531 -15.77 -27.44 28.75
C CYS A 531 -16.91 -28.24 28.10
N SER A 532 -18.14 -28.09 28.62
CA SER A 532 -19.32 -28.77 28.07
C SER A 532 -19.63 -28.31 26.63
N TYR A 533 -19.47 -27.03 26.34
CA TYR A 533 -19.67 -26.45 25.01
C TYR A 533 -18.65 -26.94 23.96
N LEU A 534 -17.38 -27.03 24.35
CA LEU A 534 -16.26 -27.36 23.44
C LEU A 534 -16.09 -28.86 23.17
N TYR A 535 -16.54 -29.73 24.08
CA TYR A 535 -16.30 -31.18 24.01
C TYR A 535 -17.42 -31.96 23.29
N ASP A 536 -17.06 -33.06 22.60
CA ASP A 536 -17.95 -34.01 21.88
C ASP A 536 -18.85 -33.38 20.79
N ARG A 537 -18.27 -32.56 19.90
CA ARG A 537 -18.99 -31.85 18.82
C ARG A 537 -19.10 -32.61 17.48
N SER A 538 -18.88 -33.93 17.44
CA SER A 538 -18.78 -34.70 16.18
C SER A 538 -19.52 -36.04 16.21
N LYS A 539 -20.75 -36.12 15.68
CA LYS A 539 -21.44 -37.41 15.39
C LYS A 539 -22.31 -37.36 14.13
N VAL A 540 -21.66 -37.50 12.96
CA VAL A 540 -22.32 -37.93 11.70
C VAL A 540 -21.99 -39.41 11.38
N LEU A 541 -20.84 -39.89 11.85
CA LEU A 541 -20.36 -41.26 11.68
C LEU A 541 -20.58 -42.08 12.96
N ARG A 542 -21.03 -43.32 12.81
CA ARG A 542 -21.37 -44.21 13.94
C ARG A 542 -20.34 -45.32 14.13
N TYR A 543 -19.62 -45.73 13.09
CA TYR A 543 -18.72 -46.89 13.12
C TYR A 543 -17.32 -46.58 12.60
N CYS A 544 -17.19 -45.79 11.54
CA CYS A 544 -15.92 -45.45 10.91
C CYS A 544 -15.16 -44.37 11.68
N LYS A 545 -13.83 -44.52 11.72
CA LYS A 545 -12.94 -43.39 12.00
C LYS A 545 -12.88 -42.51 10.76
N TYR A 546 -12.54 -41.24 10.94
CA TYR A 546 -12.44 -40.31 9.82
C TYR A 546 -11.19 -39.45 9.94
N ASN A 547 -10.71 -39.01 8.79
CA ASN A 547 -9.69 -38.00 8.64
C ASN A 547 -10.18 -36.96 7.65
N PHE A 548 -10.08 -35.69 8.03
CA PHE A 548 -10.39 -34.57 7.16
C PHE A 548 -9.09 -33.90 6.71
N TYR A 549 -8.88 -33.87 5.40
CA TYR A 549 -7.92 -32.93 4.81
C TYR A 549 -8.68 -31.89 3.98
N ALA A 550 -9.07 -30.81 4.65
CA ALA A 550 -9.97 -29.79 4.12
C ALA A 550 -11.32 -30.41 3.68
N ASP A 551 -11.44 -30.70 2.40
CA ASP A 551 -12.62 -31.26 1.72
C ASP A 551 -12.57 -32.76 1.46
N ASP A 552 -11.37 -33.33 1.51
CA ASP A 552 -11.18 -34.76 1.39
C ASP A 552 -11.58 -35.42 2.71
N LEU A 553 -12.78 -36.00 2.70
CA LEU A 553 -13.26 -36.87 3.77
C LEU A 553 -12.78 -38.30 3.48
N CYS A 554 -11.80 -38.75 4.25
CA CYS A 554 -11.42 -40.16 4.30
C CYS A 554 -12.10 -40.81 5.51
N ILE A 555 -12.93 -41.83 5.27
CA ILE A 555 -13.44 -42.70 6.33
C ILE A 555 -12.76 -44.05 6.27
N TYR A 556 -12.41 -44.62 7.41
CA TYR A 556 -11.72 -45.90 7.50
C TYR A 556 -12.12 -46.69 8.74
N LEU A 557 -12.11 -48.01 8.62
CA LEU A 557 -12.45 -48.95 9.67
C LEU A 557 -11.41 -50.08 9.67
N HIS A 558 -10.87 -50.40 10.84
CA HIS A 558 -9.96 -51.54 11.00
C HIS A 558 -10.76 -52.77 11.41
N THR A 559 -10.52 -53.90 10.76
CA THR A 559 -11.20 -55.18 11.04
C THR A 559 -10.27 -56.37 10.80
N GLU A 560 -10.53 -57.48 11.49
CA GLU A 560 -9.92 -58.77 11.15
C GLU A 560 -10.62 -59.39 9.93
N LEU A 561 -9.90 -60.24 9.16
CA LEU A 561 -10.43 -60.89 7.95
C LEU A 561 -11.74 -61.65 8.18
N LYS A 562 -11.87 -62.31 9.34
CA LYS A 562 -13.09 -63.06 9.73
C LYS A 562 -14.33 -62.19 9.92
N TYR A 563 -14.17 -60.88 10.09
CA TYR A 563 -15.25 -59.91 10.28
C TYR A 563 -15.39 -58.93 9.09
N LEU A 564 -14.73 -59.21 7.96
CA LEU A 564 -14.70 -58.31 6.81
C LEU A 564 -16.10 -57.96 6.28
N ALA A 565 -17.01 -58.95 6.20
CA ALA A 565 -18.38 -58.73 5.75
C ALA A 565 -19.16 -57.78 6.68
N GLU A 566 -19.01 -57.95 7.99
CA GLU A 566 -19.64 -57.08 9.00
C GLU A 566 -19.06 -55.65 8.95
N ALA A 567 -17.75 -55.53 8.76
CA ALA A 567 -17.08 -54.24 8.61
C ALA A 567 -17.56 -53.49 7.35
N VAL A 568 -17.72 -54.18 6.22
CA VAL A 568 -18.26 -53.59 4.99
C VAL A 568 -19.69 -53.10 5.20
N GLN A 569 -20.53 -53.85 5.91
CA GLN A 569 -21.89 -53.40 6.26
C GLN A 569 -21.87 -52.12 7.12
N LYS A 570 -20.99 -52.06 8.13
CA LYS A 570 -20.81 -50.88 8.99
C LYS A 570 -20.34 -49.66 8.20
N VAL A 571 -19.40 -49.83 7.28
CA VAL A 571 -18.92 -48.76 6.38
C VAL A 571 -20.04 -48.26 5.47
N ASN A 572 -20.82 -49.17 4.87
CA ASN A 572 -21.96 -48.80 4.01
C ASN A 572 -23.08 -48.08 4.77
N GLN A 573 -23.31 -48.42 6.04
CA GLN A 573 -24.27 -47.70 6.88
C GLN A 573 -23.82 -46.24 7.10
N ASP A 574 -22.53 -46.03 7.38
CA ASP A 574 -21.98 -44.68 7.55
C ASP A 574 -21.96 -43.90 6.23
N ILE A 575 -21.68 -44.54 5.09
CA ILE A 575 -21.81 -43.93 3.75
C ILE A 575 -23.26 -43.50 3.49
N SER A 576 -24.24 -44.34 3.83
CA SER A 576 -25.67 -44.02 3.65
C SER A 576 -26.08 -42.80 4.49
N ASN A 577 -25.56 -42.70 5.72
CA ASN A 577 -25.78 -41.54 6.58
C ASN A 577 -25.14 -40.26 5.97
N ILE A 578 -23.93 -40.37 5.42
CA ILE A 578 -23.27 -39.25 4.72
C ILE A 578 -24.07 -38.82 3.49
N VAL A 579 -24.55 -39.76 2.68
CA VAL A 579 -25.32 -39.49 1.46
C VAL A 579 -26.66 -38.84 1.79
N ALA A 580 -27.38 -39.34 2.80
CA ALA A 580 -28.64 -38.76 3.27
C ALA A 580 -28.43 -37.32 3.77
N TRP A 581 -27.42 -37.12 4.61
CA TRP A 581 -27.03 -35.80 5.09
C TRP A 581 -26.64 -34.86 3.93
N ALA A 582 -25.84 -35.33 2.98
CA ALA A 582 -25.44 -34.53 1.81
C ALA A 582 -26.66 -34.13 0.95
N THR A 583 -27.60 -35.05 0.76
CA THR A 583 -28.84 -34.81 -0.01
C THR A 583 -29.75 -33.81 0.68
N GLU A 584 -29.97 -33.95 1.99
CA GLU A 584 -30.74 -32.99 2.80
C GLU A 584 -30.13 -31.58 2.77
N ASN A 585 -28.79 -31.51 2.70
CA ASN A 585 -28.03 -30.26 2.67
C ASN A 585 -27.68 -29.79 1.24
N ARG A 586 -28.29 -30.39 0.20
CA ARG A 586 -28.12 -30.04 -1.22
C ARG A 586 -26.67 -30.06 -1.72
N LEU A 587 -25.85 -30.95 -1.18
CA LEU A 587 -24.49 -31.21 -1.61
C LEU A 587 -24.48 -32.44 -2.53
N SER A 588 -23.86 -32.31 -3.71
CA SER A 588 -23.69 -33.42 -4.66
C SER A 588 -22.33 -34.09 -4.46
N LEU A 589 -22.33 -35.35 -4.01
CA LEU A 589 -21.13 -36.19 -4.01
C LEU A 589 -20.74 -36.55 -5.45
N ASN A 590 -19.45 -36.52 -5.76
CA ASN A 590 -18.96 -36.88 -7.10
C ASN A 590 -18.64 -38.38 -7.16
N PRO A 591 -19.47 -39.22 -7.82
CA PRO A 591 -19.27 -40.66 -7.82
C PRO A 591 -18.00 -41.08 -8.58
N SER A 592 -17.57 -40.31 -9.59
CA SER A 592 -16.38 -40.65 -10.38
C SER A 592 -15.06 -40.34 -9.68
N LYS A 593 -15.11 -39.60 -8.55
CA LYS A 593 -13.95 -39.29 -7.71
C LYS A 593 -13.96 -40.01 -6.36
N THR A 594 -15.04 -40.72 -6.03
CA THR A 594 -15.17 -41.45 -4.77
C THR A 594 -14.67 -42.87 -4.99
N THR A 595 -13.60 -43.28 -4.31
CA THR A 595 -13.03 -44.63 -4.42
C THR A 595 -12.89 -45.27 -3.05
N ALA A 596 -13.09 -46.59 -3.00
CA ALA A 596 -12.91 -47.41 -1.83
C ALA A 596 -11.69 -48.32 -2.03
N MET A 597 -10.79 -48.33 -1.05
CA MET A 597 -9.53 -49.07 -1.11
C MET A 597 -9.32 -49.89 0.16
N ILE A 598 -8.92 -51.15 -0.01
CA ILE A 598 -8.54 -52.05 1.10
C ILE A 598 -7.01 -52.04 1.20
N MET A 599 -6.48 -51.71 2.39
CA MET A 599 -5.04 -51.61 2.64
C MET A 599 -4.61 -52.61 3.73
N GLY A 600 -3.49 -53.30 3.50
CA GLY A 600 -2.95 -54.30 4.43
C GLY A 600 -1.60 -54.86 3.97
N THR A 601 -0.99 -55.76 4.74
CA THR A 601 0.23 -56.44 4.27
C THR A 601 -0.11 -57.45 3.18
N VAL A 602 0.82 -57.66 2.24
CA VAL A 602 0.65 -58.56 1.07
C VAL A 602 0.14 -59.96 1.47
N ARG A 603 0.59 -60.47 2.63
CA ARG A 603 0.14 -61.75 3.18
C ARG A 603 -1.36 -61.79 3.49
N TYR A 604 -1.94 -60.70 3.99
CA TYR A 604 -3.37 -60.62 4.31
C TYR A 604 -4.22 -60.20 3.12
N LEU A 605 -3.69 -59.41 2.18
CA LEU A 605 -4.39 -59.02 0.96
C LEU A 605 -4.62 -60.21 0.01
N ASN A 606 -3.64 -61.12 -0.10
CA ASN A 606 -3.76 -62.31 -0.94
C ASN A 606 -4.75 -63.36 -0.40
N GLY A 607 -5.18 -63.24 0.86
CA GLY A 607 -6.15 -64.13 1.50
C GLY A 607 -7.59 -63.58 1.51
N LEU A 608 -7.85 -62.50 0.78
CA LEU A 608 -9.17 -61.88 0.71
C LEU A 608 -10.11 -62.67 -0.20
N PRO A 609 -11.32 -63.06 0.26
CA PRO A 609 -12.35 -63.59 -0.61
C PRO A 609 -12.98 -62.42 -1.40
N LEU A 610 -12.30 -61.98 -2.46
CA LEU A 610 -12.71 -60.82 -3.27
C LEU A 610 -14.08 -61.04 -3.94
N ASP A 611 -14.45 -62.30 -4.21
CA ASP A 611 -15.72 -62.68 -4.81
C ASP A 611 -16.94 -62.51 -3.86
N ASP A 612 -16.70 -62.41 -2.54
CA ASP A 612 -17.75 -62.23 -1.53
C ASP A 612 -18.00 -60.75 -1.17
N LEU A 613 -17.23 -59.82 -1.75
CA LEU A 613 -17.43 -58.39 -1.54
C LEU A 613 -18.58 -57.89 -2.43
N PRO A 614 -19.50 -57.06 -1.91
CA PRO A 614 -20.62 -56.55 -2.70
C PRO A 614 -20.10 -55.82 -3.93
N HIS A 615 -20.45 -56.31 -5.12
CA HIS A 615 -20.13 -55.69 -6.41
C HIS A 615 -20.70 -54.27 -6.48
N SER A 616 -19.90 -53.30 -6.07
CA SER A 616 -20.16 -51.87 -6.27
C SER A 616 -18.98 -51.31 -7.06
N SER A 617 -19.28 -50.41 -8.01
CA SER A 617 -18.32 -49.72 -8.89
C SER A 617 -17.30 -48.83 -8.17
N LEU A 618 -17.24 -48.89 -6.84
CA LEU A 618 -16.38 -48.08 -5.97
C LEU A 618 -15.11 -48.81 -5.52
N TRP A 619 -15.05 -50.14 -5.62
CA TRP A 619 -13.91 -50.92 -5.15
C TRP A 619 -12.85 -51.08 -6.25
N THR A 620 -11.67 -50.50 -6.06
CA THR A 620 -10.52 -50.70 -6.97
C THR A 620 -9.38 -51.36 -6.22
N THR A 621 -8.82 -52.43 -6.79
CA THR A 621 -7.56 -53.03 -6.35
C THR A 621 -6.37 -52.16 -6.76
N PRO A 622 -5.27 -52.12 -5.98
CA PRO A 622 -4.07 -51.34 -6.29
C PRO A 622 -3.43 -51.69 -7.64
#